data_AF-A0A8B8P8K1-F1
#
_entry.id   AF-A0A8B8P8K1-F1
#
_cell.length_a   1.000
_cell.length_b   1.000
_cell.length_c   1.000
_cell.angle_alpha   90.00
_cell.angle_beta   90.00
_cell.angle_gamma   90.00
#
_symmetry.space_group_name_H-M   'P 1'
#
loop_
_entity.id
_entity.type
_entity.pdbx_description
1 polymer ?
#
loop_
_entity_poly.entity_id
_entity_poly.type
_entity_poly.pdbx_seq_one_letter_code
_entity_poly.pdbx_strand_id
1 'polypeptide(L)'
;MGNRTIGPDPVRAVPGDNYFVTDINYDNETLTLVDVDIAIASQECPRASHNLTLGSLPLAYNSANVNLTFLFNCTTPVVGIHADSVAIISANFVAIGCLRSGDNQSYVFVNKSPEEVAALDKGLDCEDTEVAPVKRTNVTAGNVVEEFAGAMNEGFVLDWEKAKECGECEHSGGRCAVNEKEQLLCYCDDESIHNDGSFCERNKKIGLKVGIGNCFKTLSSTSLHSPLQFCATS
;
A
#
# COMPACT_ATOMS: atom_id res chain seq x y z
N MET A 1 14.85 -16.67 7.15
CA MET A 1 14.60 -15.28 6.74
C MET A 1 14.68 -15.22 5.24
N GLY A 2 13.54 -15.16 4.56
CA GLY A 2 13.51 -15.13 3.10
C GLY A 2 12.36 -14.26 2.64
N ASN A 3 12.67 -13.21 1.89
CA ASN A 3 11.68 -12.43 1.13
C ASN A 3 10.85 -13.40 0.30
N ARG A 4 9.53 -13.32 0.40
CA ARG A 4 8.62 -14.16 -0.37
C ARG A 4 7.81 -13.25 -1.29
N THR A 5 8.17 -13.25 -2.57
CA THR A 5 7.35 -12.67 -3.63
C THR A 5 6.05 -13.46 -3.74
N ILE A 6 4.94 -12.82 -3.39
CA ILE A 6 3.59 -13.33 -3.68
C ILE A 6 3.35 -13.09 -5.18
N GLY A 7 2.82 -14.09 -5.88
CA GLY A 7 2.49 -13.99 -7.31
C GLY A 7 1.41 -12.93 -7.60
N PRO A 8 1.09 -12.65 -8.87
CA PRO A 8 0.26 -11.52 -9.30
C PRO A 8 -1.25 -11.70 -9.04
N ASP A 9 -1.63 -12.34 -7.93
CA ASP A 9 -3.02 -12.42 -7.53
C ASP A 9 -3.38 -11.14 -6.75
N PRO A 10 -4.40 -10.38 -7.20
CA PRO A 10 -4.78 -9.14 -6.52
C PRO A 10 -5.35 -9.50 -5.16
N VAL A 11 -4.77 -8.93 -4.10
CA VAL A 11 -5.27 -9.14 -2.75
C VAL A 11 -5.86 -7.82 -2.28
N ARG A 12 -7.13 -7.85 -1.86
CA ARG A 12 -7.79 -6.67 -1.30
C ARG A 12 -7.12 -6.28 0.01
N ALA A 13 -6.10 -5.43 -0.09
CA ALA A 13 -5.27 -5.03 1.04
C ALA A 13 -5.84 -3.84 1.81
N VAL A 14 -6.80 -3.13 1.22
CA VAL A 14 -7.32 -1.85 1.71
C VAL A 14 -8.83 -1.77 1.40
N PRO A 15 -9.67 -1.15 2.25
CA PRO A 15 -11.11 -1.09 2.00
C PRO A 15 -11.47 -0.13 0.88
N GLY A 16 -12.02 -0.66 -0.22
CA GLY A 16 -12.58 0.14 -1.32
C GLY A 16 -11.76 0.08 -2.61
N ASP A 17 -10.48 -0.27 -2.48
CA ASP A 17 -9.50 -0.23 -3.55
C ASP A 17 -8.78 -1.58 -3.71
N ASN A 18 -8.24 -1.83 -4.90
CA ASN A 18 -7.52 -3.05 -5.21
C ASN A 18 -6.02 -2.73 -5.31
N TYR A 19 -5.22 -3.41 -4.48
CA TYR A 19 -3.76 -3.32 -4.49
C TYR A 19 -3.14 -4.71 -4.68
N PHE A 20 -1.97 -4.80 -5.30
CA PHE A 20 -1.14 -5.99 -5.23
C PHE A 20 -0.20 -5.89 -4.06
N VAL A 21 -0.10 -6.98 -3.30
CA VAL A 21 0.96 -7.17 -2.31
C VAL A 21 2.19 -7.71 -3.01
N THR A 22 3.24 -6.91 -3.10
CA THR A 22 4.48 -7.29 -3.79
C THR A 22 5.54 -7.84 -2.84
N ASP A 23 5.55 -7.39 -1.58
CA ASP A 23 6.47 -7.87 -0.55
C ASP A 23 5.84 -7.76 0.85
N ILE A 24 6.14 -8.73 1.71
CA ILE A 24 5.80 -8.70 3.13
C ILE A 24 7.07 -8.96 3.93
N ASN A 25 7.44 -8.00 4.78
CA ASN A 25 8.56 -8.12 5.69
C ASN A 25 8.04 -8.33 7.12
N TYR A 26 8.26 -9.54 7.65
CA TYR A 26 7.79 -9.91 8.98
C TYR A 26 8.70 -9.46 10.12
N ASP A 27 9.99 -9.20 9.82
CA ASP A 27 10.97 -8.74 10.80
C ASP A 27 10.78 -7.26 11.11
N ASN A 28 10.48 -6.47 10.06
CA ASN A 28 10.26 -5.03 10.14
C ASN A 28 8.77 -4.66 10.22
N GLU A 29 7.88 -5.64 10.15
CA GLU A 29 6.43 -5.44 10.23
C GLU A 29 5.93 -4.48 9.12
N THR A 30 6.42 -4.66 7.90
CA THR A 30 6.04 -3.85 6.73
C THR A 30 5.43 -4.64 5.58
N LEU A 31 4.62 -3.95 4.78
CA LEU A 31 3.90 -4.44 3.61
C LEU A 31 4.19 -3.51 2.44
N THR A 32 4.64 -4.04 1.30
CA THR A 32 4.76 -3.25 0.07
C THR A 32 3.55 -3.50 -0.83
N LEU A 33 2.92 -2.41 -1.28
CA LEU A 33 1.73 -2.39 -2.10
C LEU A 33 1.96 -1.63 -3.40
N VAL A 34 1.34 -2.10 -4.48
CA VAL A 34 1.24 -1.38 -5.76
C VAL A 34 -0.23 -1.34 -6.16
N ASP A 35 -0.70 -0.20 -6.65
CA ASP A 35 -2.07 -0.09 -7.18
C ASP A 35 -2.27 -1.06 -8.36
N VAL A 36 -3.40 -1.76 -8.39
CA VAL A 36 -3.72 -2.72 -9.45
C VAL A 36 -3.77 -2.07 -10.82
N ASP A 37 -4.32 -0.85 -10.92
CA ASP A 37 -4.46 -0.14 -12.20
C ASP A 37 -3.10 0.26 -12.77
N ILE A 38 -2.12 0.49 -11.89
CA ILE A 38 -0.73 0.79 -12.26
C ILE A 38 0.00 -0.50 -12.65
N ALA A 39 -0.09 -1.55 -11.82
CA ALA A 39 0.65 -2.79 -11.98
C ALA A 39 0.27 -3.57 -13.25
N ILE A 40 -1.03 -3.67 -13.56
CA ILE A 40 -1.51 -4.42 -14.75
C ILE A 40 -1.04 -3.76 -16.03
N ALA A 41 -1.08 -2.44 -16.07
CA ALA A 41 -0.85 -1.71 -17.29
C ALA A 41 0.63 -1.38 -17.52
N SER A 42 1.51 -1.61 -16.51
CA SER A 42 2.96 -1.30 -16.57
C SER A 42 3.22 0.02 -17.28
N GLN A 43 2.42 1.04 -16.94
CA GLN A 43 2.28 2.22 -17.77
C GLN A 43 3.57 3.03 -17.71
N GLU A 44 4.06 3.44 -18.88
CA GLU A 44 5.11 4.49 -18.97
C GLU A 44 4.62 5.82 -18.39
N CYS A 45 3.29 6.00 -18.28
CA CYS A 45 2.66 7.18 -17.75
C CYS A 45 1.46 6.83 -16.84
N PRO A 46 1.72 6.32 -15.62
CA PRO A 46 0.65 5.90 -14.73
C PRO A 46 -0.16 7.11 -14.24
N ARG A 47 -1.48 6.94 -14.17
CA ARG A 47 -2.41 7.92 -13.61
C ARG A 47 -2.90 7.42 -12.26
N ALA A 48 -2.70 8.20 -11.20
CA ALA A 48 -3.35 7.95 -9.92
C ALA A 48 -4.87 8.11 -10.08
N SER A 49 -5.64 7.12 -9.61
CA SER A 49 -7.09 7.06 -9.78
C SER A 49 -7.87 7.32 -8.50
N HIS A 50 -7.24 7.18 -7.34
CA HIS A 50 -7.88 7.35 -6.04
C HIS A 50 -6.83 7.59 -4.94
N ASN A 51 -7.29 8.15 -3.82
CA ASN A 51 -6.49 8.31 -2.60
C ASN A 51 -6.48 7.02 -1.77
N LEU A 52 -5.32 6.69 -1.21
CA LEU A 52 -5.19 5.57 -0.28
C LEU A 52 -6.03 5.79 0.99
N THR A 53 -6.96 4.88 1.28
CA THR A 53 -7.81 4.93 2.48
C THR A 53 -7.72 3.64 3.29
N LEU A 54 -6.96 3.64 4.39
CA LEU A 54 -6.69 2.43 5.17
C LEU A 54 -7.91 1.81 5.89
N GLY A 55 -8.97 2.58 6.12
CA GLY A 55 -10.19 2.12 6.81
C GLY A 55 -9.92 1.59 8.22
N SER A 56 -10.51 0.44 8.59
CA SER A 56 -10.36 -0.19 9.91
C SER A 56 -9.25 -1.24 10.00
N LEU A 57 -8.41 -1.36 8.97
CA LEU A 57 -7.34 -2.34 8.96
C LEU A 57 -6.22 -1.96 9.95
N PRO A 58 -5.50 -2.94 10.53
CA PRO A 58 -4.35 -2.69 11.42
C PRO A 58 -3.11 -2.29 10.61
N LEU A 59 -3.25 -1.27 9.77
CA LEU A 59 -2.23 -0.73 8.89
C LEU A 59 -1.97 0.74 9.23
N ALA A 60 -0.73 1.18 9.09
CA ALA A 60 -0.33 2.56 9.27
C ALA A 60 0.54 3.07 8.12
N TYR A 61 0.48 4.37 7.88
CA TYR A 61 1.32 5.03 6.89
C TYR A 61 2.79 4.98 7.32
N ASN A 62 3.65 4.42 6.45
CA ASN A 62 5.06 4.31 6.74
C ASN A 62 5.81 5.62 6.39
N SER A 63 6.67 6.08 7.30
CA SER A 63 7.45 7.30 7.13
C SER A 63 8.47 7.26 6.00
N ALA A 64 8.80 6.09 5.45
CA ALA A 64 9.68 5.91 4.28
C ALA A 64 9.03 6.37 2.97
N ASN A 65 7.73 6.66 2.96
CA ASN A 65 7.04 7.16 1.79
C ASN A 65 7.07 8.69 1.68
N VAL A 66 6.80 9.17 0.48
CA VAL A 66 6.42 10.55 0.17
C VAL A 66 5.10 10.53 -0.60
N ASN A 67 4.37 11.64 -0.52
CA ASN A 67 3.12 11.80 -1.26
C ASN A 67 3.41 12.48 -2.57
N LEU A 68 3.09 11.80 -3.67
CA LEU A 68 2.89 12.42 -4.96
C LEU A 68 1.47 12.90 -5.04
N THR A 69 1.28 14.17 -5.37
CA THR A 69 -0.05 14.70 -5.58
C THR A 69 -0.15 15.21 -7.01
N PHE A 70 -1.24 14.81 -7.64
CA PHE A 70 -1.55 15.05 -9.04
C PHE A 70 -2.71 16.03 -9.11
N LEU A 71 -2.58 17.01 -9.98
CA LEU A 71 -3.69 17.86 -10.43
C LEU A 71 -3.94 17.54 -11.90
N PHE A 72 -5.17 17.14 -12.23
CA PHE A 72 -5.51 16.66 -13.56
C PHE A 72 -6.35 17.64 -14.35
N ASN A 73 -6.12 17.65 -15.67
CA ASN A 73 -6.92 18.37 -16.65
C ASN A 73 -7.17 19.85 -16.32
N CYS A 74 -6.16 20.54 -15.79
CA CYS A 74 -6.25 21.96 -15.46
C CYS A 74 -6.34 22.83 -16.72
N THR A 75 -7.26 23.80 -16.71
CA THR A 75 -7.57 24.64 -17.88
C THR A 75 -6.80 25.94 -17.89
N THR A 76 -6.38 26.44 -16.73
CA THR A 76 -5.69 27.72 -16.60
C THR A 76 -4.18 27.53 -16.76
N PRO A 77 -3.54 28.20 -17.74
CA PRO A 77 -2.09 28.12 -17.88
C PRO A 77 -1.42 28.84 -16.71
N VAL A 78 -0.29 28.28 -16.26
CA VAL A 78 0.55 28.80 -15.17
C VAL A 78 0.88 30.29 -15.30
N VAL A 79 1.08 30.76 -16.53
CA VAL A 79 1.43 32.14 -16.87
C VAL A 79 0.23 33.10 -16.69
N GLY A 80 -0.99 32.57 -16.60
CA GLY A 80 -2.21 33.33 -16.37
C GLY A 80 -2.53 33.57 -14.88
N ILE A 81 -1.73 33.04 -13.96
CA ILE A 81 -1.97 33.21 -12.53
C ILE A 81 -1.45 34.57 -12.06
N HIS A 82 -2.34 35.40 -11.53
CA HIS A 82 -1.98 36.73 -11.05
C HIS A 82 -1.04 36.66 -9.84
N ALA A 83 0.07 37.39 -9.91
CA ALA A 83 1.16 37.46 -8.93
C ALA A 83 0.79 37.94 -7.50
N ASP A 84 -0.50 38.06 -7.17
CA ASP A 84 -0.99 38.27 -5.80
C ASP A 84 -0.86 36.97 -4.96
N SER A 85 -0.79 35.81 -5.63
CA SER A 85 -0.57 34.50 -5.05
C SER A 85 0.92 34.18 -4.98
N VAL A 86 1.62 34.92 -4.12
CA VAL A 86 3.07 34.82 -3.81
C VAL A 86 3.52 33.38 -3.45
N ALA A 87 2.60 32.47 -3.13
CA ALA A 87 2.88 31.06 -2.85
C ALA A 87 3.27 30.22 -4.09
N ILE A 88 2.86 30.61 -5.30
CA ILE A 88 3.01 29.77 -6.50
C ILE A 88 4.43 29.85 -7.10
N ILE A 89 5.12 30.97 -6.92
CA ILE A 89 6.45 31.22 -7.50
C ILE A 89 7.54 30.32 -6.87
N SER A 90 7.26 29.73 -5.70
CA SER A 90 8.17 28.83 -4.97
C SER A 90 7.95 27.34 -5.25
N ALA A 91 6.94 27.00 -6.06
CA ALA A 91 6.56 25.61 -6.28
C ALA A 91 7.31 25.03 -7.48
N ASN A 92 8.10 23.98 -7.25
CA ASN A 92 8.61 23.09 -8.30
C ASN A 92 7.45 22.24 -8.83
N PHE A 93 6.49 22.84 -9.53
CA PHE A 93 5.42 22.10 -10.21
C PHE A 93 5.78 21.99 -11.68
N VAL A 94 5.72 20.77 -12.20
CA VAL A 94 6.14 20.47 -13.56
C VAL A 94 5.00 19.75 -14.26
N ALA A 95 4.76 20.15 -15.50
CA ALA A 95 3.72 19.61 -16.36
C ALA A 95 4.03 18.15 -16.73
N ILE A 96 3.04 17.27 -16.59
CA ILE A 96 3.10 15.88 -17.03
C ILE A 96 2.61 15.81 -18.47
N GLY A 97 3.53 15.70 -19.44
CA GLY A 97 3.19 15.73 -20.85
C GLY A 97 2.26 14.59 -21.30
N CYS A 98 2.46 13.39 -20.75
CA CYS A 98 1.73 12.20 -21.13
C CYS A 98 0.33 12.06 -20.48
N LEU A 99 0.00 12.91 -19.49
CA LEU A 99 -1.35 13.02 -18.90
C LEU A 99 -2.09 14.29 -19.35
N ARG A 100 -1.72 14.81 -20.53
CA ARG A 100 -2.38 15.96 -21.15
C ARG A 100 -3.68 15.52 -21.82
N SER A 101 -4.75 16.29 -21.63
CA SER A 101 -6.06 16.04 -22.24
C SER A 101 -6.47 17.25 -23.10
N GLY A 102 -6.30 17.15 -24.42
CA GLY A 102 -6.52 18.28 -25.32
C GLY A 102 -5.59 19.45 -25.01
N ASP A 103 -6.14 20.60 -24.62
CA ASP A 103 -5.39 21.78 -24.17
C ASP A 103 -5.17 21.81 -22.66
N ASN A 104 -5.78 20.90 -21.91
CA ASN A 104 -5.71 20.87 -20.46
C ASN A 104 -4.43 20.15 -20.00
N GLN A 105 -3.76 20.74 -19.01
CA GLN A 105 -2.48 20.28 -18.50
C GLN A 105 -2.64 19.61 -17.13
N SER A 106 -1.90 18.51 -16.93
CA SER A 106 -1.79 17.85 -15.62
C SER A 106 -0.43 18.13 -14.98
N TYR A 107 -0.37 18.14 -13.65
CA TYR A 107 0.83 18.46 -12.87
C TYR A 107 1.05 17.45 -11.75
N VAL A 108 2.31 17.23 -11.36
CA VAL A 108 2.68 16.39 -10.21
C VAL A 108 3.64 17.15 -9.29
N PHE A 109 3.53 16.89 -7.99
CA PHE A 109 4.43 17.44 -6.98
C PHE A 109 4.62 16.49 -5.80
N VAL A 110 5.75 16.67 -5.11
CA VAL A 110 6.16 15.84 -3.96
C VAL A 110 5.92 16.61 -2.66
N ASN A 111 5.20 16.01 -1.70
CA ASN A 111 5.00 16.51 -0.34
C ASN A 111 4.54 17.98 -0.24
N LYS A 112 3.56 18.40 -1.06
CA LYS A 112 2.90 19.69 -0.88
C LYS A 112 1.94 19.65 0.30
N SER A 113 1.84 20.77 1.02
CA SER A 113 0.83 20.90 2.08
C SER A 113 -0.58 21.03 1.48
N PRO A 114 -1.64 20.56 2.17
CA PRO A 114 -3.02 20.68 1.68
C PRO A 114 -3.44 22.11 1.33
N GLU A 115 -2.94 23.11 2.04
CA GLU A 115 -3.21 24.53 1.78
C GLU A 115 -2.62 24.99 0.44
N GLU A 116 -1.38 24.56 0.13
CA GLU A 116 -0.76 24.85 -1.16
C GLU A 116 -1.45 24.13 -2.30
N VAL A 117 -1.87 22.87 -2.08
CA VAL A 117 -2.62 22.10 -3.08
C VAL A 117 -3.94 22.78 -3.40
N ALA A 118 -4.71 23.19 -2.39
CA ALA A 118 -5.98 23.87 -2.58
C ALA A 118 -5.81 25.23 -3.29
N ALA A 119 -4.73 25.96 -3.01
CA ALA A 119 -4.42 27.20 -3.72
C ALA A 119 -4.08 26.95 -5.20
N LEU A 120 -3.34 25.89 -5.51
CA LEU A 120 -2.97 25.50 -6.87
C LEU A 120 -4.17 24.97 -7.66
N ASP A 121 -4.92 24.04 -7.09
CA ASP A 121 -6.14 23.46 -7.69
C ASP A 121 -7.12 24.56 -8.11
N LYS A 122 -7.40 25.50 -7.20
CA LYS A 122 -8.25 26.66 -7.48
C LYS A 122 -7.62 27.63 -8.50
N GLY A 123 -6.32 27.87 -8.43
CA GLY A 123 -5.62 28.81 -9.31
C GLY A 123 -5.46 28.30 -10.74
N LEU A 124 -5.36 26.98 -10.91
CA LEU A 124 -5.18 26.29 -12.19
C LEU A 124 -6.50 25.80 -12.79
N ASP A 125 -7.60 25.81 -12.02
CA ASP A 125 -8.93 25.32 -12.43
C ASP A 125 -8.84 23.87 -12.93
N CYS A 126 -8.48 22.98 -12.00
CA CYS A 126 -8.27 21.56 -12.25
C CYS A 126 -9.55 20.74 -12.03
N GLU A 127 -9.65 19.63 -12.76
CA GLU A 127 -10.83 18.74 -12.70
C GLU A 127 -10.75 17.82 -11.50
N ASP A 128 -9.58 17.21 -11.27
CA ASP A 128 -9.37 16.22 -10.22
C ASP A 128 -8.05 16.47 -9.47
N THR A 129 -8.02 16.08 -8.20
CA THR A 129 -6.83 16.06 -7.35
C THR A 129 -6.69 14.67 -6.72
N GLU A 130 -5.57 14.00 -6.96
CA GLU A 130 -5.30 12.66 -6.43
C GLU A 130 -3.93 12.59 -5.74
N VAL A 131 -3.82 11.75 -4.71
CA VAL A 131 -2.62 11.56 -3.91
C VAL A 131 -2.21 10.09 -3.92
N ALA A 132 -1.04 9.82 -4.48
CA ALA A 132 -0.43 8.50 -4.48
C ALA A 132 0.82 8.49 -3.59
N PRO A 133 0.89 7.62 -2.57
CA PRO A 133 2.13 7.40 -1.84
C PRO A 133 3.11 6.60 -2.70
N VAL A 134 4.40 6.93 -2.59
CA VAL A 134 5.51 6.18 -3.19
C VAL A 134 6.72 6.18 -2.25
N LYS A 135 7.66 5.25 -2.42
CA LYS A 135 8.90 5.23 -1.63
C LYS A 135 9.73 6.50 -1.85
N ARG A 136 10.20 7.14 -0.78
CA ARG A 136 11.02 8.36 -0.81
C ARG A 136 12.30 8.19 -1.62
N THR A 137 12.89 7.00 -1.61
CA THR A 137 14.13 6.70 -2.33
C THR A 137 14.00 6.84 -3.84
N ASN A 138 12.76 6.85 -4.36
CA ASN A 138 12.50 6.79 -5.79
C ASN A 138 12.30 8.17 -6.39
N VAL A 139 11.83 9.15 -5.60
CA VAL A 139 11.41 10.44 -6.14
C VAL A 139 11.71 11.63 -5.22
N THR A 140 12.09 12.74 -5.82
CA THR A 140 12.32 14.04 -5.18
C THR A 140 11.64 15.13 -5.98
N ALA A 141 11.50 16.33 -5.41
CA ALA A 141 10.94 17.47 -6.13
C ALA A 141 11.73 17.87 -7.40
N GLY A 142 13.02 17.49 -7.49
CA GLY A 142 13.88 17.84 -8.62
C GLY A 142 13.85 16.88 -9.80
N ASN A 143 13.29 15.68 -9.63
CA ASN A 143 13.25 14.63 -10.67
C ASN A 143 11.86 13.97 -10.78
N VAL A 144 10.82 14.62 -10.24
CA VAL A 144 9.50 14.01 -10.11
C VAL A 144 8.89 13.65 -11.47
N VAL A 145 9.15 14.41 -12.53
CA VAL A 145 8.56 14.13 -13.85
C VAL A 145 9.19 12.94 -14.53
N GLU A 146 10.49 12.74 -14.32
CA GLU A 146 11.21 11.61 -14.85
C GLU A 146 10.93 10.32 -14.07
N GLU A 147 10.81 10.43 -12.74
CA GLU A 147 10.80 9.26 -11.85
C GLU A 147 9.42 8.86 -11.32
N PHE A 148 8.38 9.70 -11.41
CA PHE A 148 7.08 9.34 -10.81
C PHE A 148 6.53 8.03 -11.35
N ALA A 149 6.71 7.77 -12.66
CA ALA A 149 6.23 6.56 -13.28
C ALA A 149 6.89 5.31 -12.68
N GLY A 150 8.23 5.30 -12.58
CA GLY A 150 8.97 4.22 -11.93
C GLY A 150 8.60 4.07 -10.46
N ALA A 151 8.53 5.20 -9.73
CA ALA A 151 8.17 5.22 -8.32
C ALA A 151 6.78 4.62 -8.05
N MET A 152 5.80 4.93 -8.90
CA MET A 152 4.45 4.38 -8.82
C MET A 152 4.39 2.88 -9.14
N ASN A 153 5.18 2.41 -10.12
CA ASN A 153 5.28 0.99 -10.45
C ASN A 153 5.96 0.17 -9.33
N GLU A 154 6.89 0.77 -8.58
CA GLU A 154 7.52 0.14 -7.41
C GLU A 154 6.66 0.17 -6.13
N GLY A 155 5.65 1.04 -6.12
CA GLY A 155 4.66 1.17 -5.06
C GLY A 155 5.16 1.86 -3.79
N PHE A 156 4.47 1.56 -2.70
CA PHE A 156 4.65 2.20 -1.40
C PHE A 156 4.61 1.17 -0.27
N VAL A 157 5.04 1.61 0.91
CA VAL A 157 5.16 0.74 2.10
C VAL A 157 4.12 1.12 3.15
N LEU A 158 3.47 0.15 3.77
CA LEU A 158 2.68 0.34 4.98
C LEU A 158 3.32 -0.42 6.13
N ASP A 159 3.16 0.12 7.32
CA ASP A 159 3.39 -0.62 8.55
C ASP A 159 2.16 -1.47 8.84
N TRP A 160 2.33 -2.68 9.34
CA TRP A 160 1.25 -3.52 9.79
C TRP A 160 1.47 -3.94 11.24
N GLU A 161 0.40 -3.93 12.04
CA GLU A 161 0.50 -4.37 13.41
C GLU A 161 0.15 -5.85 13.53
N LYS A 162 0.94 -6.58 14.33
CA LYS A 162 0.55 -7.92 14.77
C LYS A 162 -0.70 -7.80 15.62
N ALA A 163 -1.73 -8.57 15.28
CA ALA A 163 -2.86 -8.76 16.16
C ALA A 163 -2.35 -9.39 17.46
N LYS A 164 -2.38 -8.63 18.56
CA LYS A 164 -1.84 -9.04 19.88
C LYS A 164 -2.47 -10.35 20.38
N GLU A 165 -3.68 -10.63 19.92
CA GLU A 165 -4.47 -11.79 20.28
C GLU A 165 -4.06 -13.07 19.51
N CYS A 166 -3.16 -12.98 18.51
CA CYS A 166 -2.69 -14.13 17.74
C CYS A 166 -1.58 -14.95 18.44
N GLY A 167 -0.95 -14.42 19.49
CA GLY A 167 0.23 -15.02 20.10
C GLY A 167 0.03 -16.47 20.57
N GLU A 168 -1.11 -16.77 21.21
CA GLU A 168 -1.42 -18.13 21.70
C GLU A 168 -1.67 -19.11 20.54
N CYS A 169 -2.42 -18.67 19.53
CA CYS A 169 -2.68 -19.45 18.32
C CYS A 169 -1.36 -19.81 17.62
N GLU A 170 -0.52 -18.82 17.36
CA GLU A 170 0.76 -19.00 16.67
C GLU A 170 1.73 -19.85 17.50
N HIS A 171 1.78 -19.65 18.82
CA HIS A 171 2.61 -20.47 19.72
C HIS A 171 2.22 -21.95 19.69
N SER A 172 0.94 -22.23 19.48
CA SER A 172 0.44 -23.61 19.38
C SER A 172 0.82 -24.30 18.06
N GLY A 173 1.23 -23.54 17.05
CA GLY A 173 1.48 -24.00 15.68
C GLY A 173 0.32 -23.72 14.72
N GLY A 174 -0.73 -23.04 15.18
CA GLY A 174 -1.86 -22.62 14.36
C GLY A 174 -1.57 -21.36 13.53
N ARG A 175 -2.41 -21.12 12.53
CA ARG A 175 -2.38 -19.90 11.71
C ARG A 175 -3.50 -18.97 12.15
N CYS A 176 -3.15 -17.75 12.53
CA CYS A 176 -4.13 -16.75 12.91
C CYS A 176 -4.73 -16.05 11.68
N ALA A 177 -6.00 -15.66 11.76
CA ALA A 177 -6.62 -14.71 10.84
C ALA A 177 -7.74 -13.94 11.54
N VAL A 178 -8.17 -12.83 10.94
CA VAL A 178 -9.34 -12.07 11.39
C VAL A 178 -10.41 -12.15 10.30
N ASN A 179 -11.65 -12.46 10.69
CA ASN A 179 -12.77 -12.52 9.74
C ASN A 179 -13.42 -11.14 9.53
N GLU A 180 -14.39 -11.06 8.62
CA GLU A 180 -15.11 -9.82 8.29
C GLU A 180 -15.86 -9.18 9.48
N LYS A 181 -16.10 -9.94 10.55
CA LYS A 181 -16.74 -9.47 11.80
C LYS A 181 -15.71 -9.11 12.86
N GLU A 182 -14.45 -8.94 12.47
CA GLU A 182 -13.32 -8.65 13.35
C GLU A 182 -13.10 -9.74 14.42
N GLN A 183 -13.54 -10.98 14.15
CA GLN A 183 -13.32 -12.10 15.05
C GLN A 183 -12.02 -12.82 14.70
N LEU A 184 -11.22 -13.10 15.73
CA LEU A 184 -10.01 -13.88 15.61
C LEU A 184 -10.33 -15.36 15.34
N LEU A 185 -9.66 -15.92 14.35
CA LEU A 185 -9.73 -17.31 13.94
C LEU A 185 -8.34 -17.94 14.04
N CYS A 186 -8.24 -19.08 14.70
CA CYS A 186 -7.04 -19.91 14.71
C CYS A 186 -7.27 -21.17 13.87
N TYR A 187 -6.55 -21.29 12.77
CA TYR A 187 -6.59 -22.44 11.87
C TYR A 187 -5.50 -23.44 12.26
N CYS A 188 -5.89 -24.64 12.66
CA CYS A 188 -4.99 -25.70 13.08
C CYS A 188 -4.68 -26.69 11.95
N ASP A 189 -3.59 -27.47 12.11
CA ASP A 189 -3.16 -28.49 11.13
C ASP A 189 -4.14 -29.67 11.02
N ASP A 190 -4.97 -29.88 12.05
CA ASP A 190 -6.01 -30.91 12.08
C ASP A 190 -7.35 -30.45 11.48
N GLU A 191 -7.34 -29.35 10.74
CA GLU A 191 -8.49 -28.71 10.09
C GLU A 191 -9.51 -28.08 11.08
N SER A 192 -9.23 -28.09 12.38
CA SER A 192 -10.05 -27.34 13.35
C SER A 192 -9.85 -25.82 13.21
N ILE A 193 -10.92 -25.08 13.49
CA ILE A 193 -10.94 -23.62 13.51
C ILE A 193 -11.47 -23.17 14.87
N HIS A 194 -10.63 -22.49 15.63
CA HIS A 194 -10.98 -21.96 16.94
C HIS A 194 -11.28 -20.47 16.83
N ASN A 195 -12.34 -19.99 17.47
CA ASN A 195 -12.84 -18.62 17.35
C ASN A 195 -12.89 -17.84 18.67
N ASP A 196 -12.44 -18.47 19.76
CA ASP A 196 -12.42 -17.97 21.14
C ASP A 196 -10.98 -17.70 21.64
N GLY A 197 -9.99 -17.74 20.74
CA GLY A 197 -8.58 -17.66 21.09
C GLY A 197 -8.00 -18.94 21.69
N SER A 198 -8.74 -20.07 21.69
CA SER A 198 -8.18 -21.35 22.10
C SER A 198 -7.10 -21.84 21.13
N PHE A 199 -6.05 -22.43 21.70
CA PHE A 199 -4.86 -22.88 20.98
C PHE A 199 -5.08 -24.26 20.32
N CYS A 200 -4.33 -24.56 19.27
CA CYS A 200 -4.32 -25.89 18.66
C CYS A 200 -3.80 -26.91 19.67
N GLU A 201 -4.59 -27.93 20.00
CA GLU A 201 -4.14 -28.99 20.90
C GLU A 201 -3.04 -29.81 20.22
N ARG A 202 -1.79 -29.63 20.67
CA ARG A 202 -0.74 -30.60 20.32
C ARG A 202 -1.08 -31.92 20.98
N ASN A 203 -1.51 -32.90 20.17
CA ASN A 203 -1.54 -34.30 20.58
C ASN A 203 -0.14 -34.70 21.08
N LYS A 204 0.07 -34.66 22.41
CA LYS A 204 1.34 -35.03 23.04
C LYS A 204 1.65 -36.50 22.78
N LYS A 205 2.38 -36.81 21.71
CA LYS A 205 3.36 -37.90 21.78
C LYS A 205 4.64 -37.31 22.35
N ILE A 206 4.89 -37.59 23.62
CA ILE A 206 6.14 -37.22 24.30
C ILE A 206 7.29 -37.90 23.57
N GLY A 207 7.96 -37.14 22.72
CA GLY A 207 9.23 -37.46 22.09
C GLY A 207 9.98 -36.15 21.93
N LEU A 208 10.83 -35.82 22.90
CA LEU A 208 11.68 -34.64 22.87
C LEU A 208 12.59 -34.70 21.63
N LYS A 209 12.21 -34.00 20.57
CA LYS A 209 13.11 -33.61 19.49
C LYS A 209 13.17 -32.09 19.50
N VAL A 210 14.33 -31.58 19.92
CA VAL A 210 14.75 -30.20 19.65
C VAL A 210 14.96 -30.11 18.14
N GLY A 211 13.91 -29.71 17.43
CA GLY A 211 13.94 -29.42 16.00
C GLY A 211 13.91 -27.92 15.81
N ILE A 212 15.02 -27.38 15.31
CA ILE A 212 15.12 -25.99 14.85
C ILE A 212 14.00 -25.76 13.84
N GLY A 213 13.12 -24.80 14.12
CA GLY A 213 11.90 -24.54 13.35
C GLY A 213 12.23 -24.14 11.92
N ASN A 214 11.86 -25.00 10.97
CA ASN A 214 11.75 -24.65 9.56
C ASN A 214 10.27 -24.56 9.21
N CYS A 215 9.76 -23.35 9.01
CA CYS A 215 8.44 -23.14 8.43
C CYS A 215 8.60 -22.92 6.92
N PHE A 216 8.22 -23.93 6.11
CA PHE A 216 8.28 -23.86 4.64
C PHE A 216 6.92 -24.22 4.01
N LYS A 217 6.44 -23.30 3.14
CA LYS A 217 5.45 -23.43 2.03
C LYS A 217 3.99 -23.80 2.42
N THR A 218 2.91 -23.31 1.80
CA THR A 218 2.64 -22.74 0.46
C THR A 218 1.30 -21.96 0.56
N LEU A 219 1.17 -20.77 -0.01
CA LEU A 219 -0.17 -20.19 -0.28
C LEU A 219 -0.68 -20.87 -1.57
N SER A 220 -1.71 -21.70 -1.46
CA SER A 220 -2.37 -22.34 -2.59
C SER A 220 -3.31 -21.34 -3.28
N SER A 221 -3.15 -21.21 -4.60
CA SER A 221 -3.72 -20.25 -5.56
C SER A 221 -5.26 -20.32 -5.76
N THR A 222 -6.05 -20.82 -4.82
CA THR A 222 -7.44 -21.24 -5.12
C THR A 222 -8.57 -20.55 -4.35
N SER A 223 -8.35 -19.45 -3.63
CA SER A 223 -9.45 -18.77 -2.94
C SER A 223 -9.42 -17.25 -3.12
N LEU A 224 -10.32 -16.75 -3.98
CA LEU A 224 -10.67 -15.33 -4.13
C LEU A 224 -11.25 -14.69 -2.85
N HIS A 225 -11.25 -15.38 -1.70
CA HIS A 225 -11.86 -14.94 -0.44
C HIS A 225 -10.89 -15.02 0.76
N SER A 226 -9.58 -15.17 0.54
CA SER A 226 -8.63 -15.22 1.66
C SER A 226 -8.22 -13.82 2.12
N PRO A 227 -8.53 -13.40 3.36
CA PRO A 227 -8.00 -12.16 3.93
C PRO A 227 -6.47 -12.21 3.99
N LEU A 228 -5.82 -11.06 3.86
CA LEU A 228 -4.37 -10.97 4.00
C LEU A 228 -3.92 -11.56 5.32
N GLN A 229 -3.08 -12.58 5.23
CA GLN A 229 -2.59 -13.32 6.38
C GLN A 229 -1.19 -12.79 6.75
N PHE A 230 -1.15 -11.88 7.71
CA PHE A 230 0.11 -11.36 8.27
C PHE A 230 0.60 -12.32 9.38
N CYS A 231 1.41 -13.32 9.02
CA CYS A 231 2.01 -14.27 9.98
C CYS A 231 3.46 -13.90 10.32
N ALA A 232 3.75 -13.36 11.51
CA ALA A 232 5.13 -13.23 11.95
C ALA A 232 5.60 -14.43 12.78
N THR A 233 6.78 -14.94 12.45
CA THR A 233 7.52 -15.89 13.28
C THR A 233 8.35 -15.12 14.30
N SER A 234 8.29 -15.55 15.57
CA SER A 234 9.20 -15.14 16.65
C SER A 234 10.48 -15.97 16.63
#